data_AF-A0A353RR98-F1
#
_entry.id   AF-A0A353RR98-F1
#
_cell.length_a   1.000
_cell.length_b   1.000
_cell.length_c   1.000
_cell.angle_alpha   90.00
_cell.angle_beta   90.00
_cell.angle_gamma   90.00
#
_symmetry.space_group_name_H-M   'P 1'
#
loop_
_entity.id
_entity.type
_entity.pdbx_description
1 polymer ?
#
loop_
_entity_poly.entity_id
_entity_poly.type
_entity_poly.pdbx_seq_one_letter_code
_entity_poly.pdbx_strand_id
1 'polypeptide(L)' 'MSKTCSFLKGAILGGIIGSILVLLYTPFTGEECQSSIRGYIYNIQNEVRRAGEEKRLELERELEALRSGEK' A
#
# COMPACT_ATOMS: atom_id res chain seq x y z
N MET A 1 -13.96 39.29 -15.08
CA MET A 1 -13.63 38.11 -15.92
C MET A 1 -12.15 38.01 -16.34
N SER A 2 -11.39 39.10 -16.44
CA SER A 2 -9.96 39.04 -16.85
C SER A 2 -9.03 38.34 -15.85
N LYS A 3 -9.24 38.53 -14.53
CA LYS A 3 -8.40 37.94 -13.47
C LYS A 3 -8.49 36.40 -13.40
N THR A 4 -9.70 35.86 -13.52
CA THR A 4 -9.92 34.40 -13.54
C THR A 4 -9.31 33.77 -14.80
N CYS A 5 -9.38 34.46 -15.95
CA CYS A 5 -8.73 34.01 -17.18
C CYS A 5 -7.19 34.02 -17.05
N SER A 6 -6.60 35.05 -16.43
CA SER A 6 -5.16 35.07 -16.15
C SER A 6 -4.73 33.98 -15.17
N PHE A 7 -5.53 33.71 -14.14
CA PHE A 7 -5.28 32.58 -13.22
C PHE A 7 -5.31 31.23 -13.97
N LEU A 8 -6.31 31.01 -14.81
CA LEU A 8 -6.43 29.78 -15.59
C LEU A 8 -5.22 29.57 -16.53
N LYS A 9 -4.73 30.63 -17.17
CA LYS A 9 -3.50 30.59 -17.98
C LYS A 9 -2.28 30.17 -17.15
N GLY A 10 -2.15 30.74 -15.95
CA GLY A 10 -1.09 30.35 -15.00
C GLY A 10 -1.20 28.89 -14.56
N ALA A 11 -2.42 28.41 -14.26
CA ALA A 11 -2.67 27.03 -13.88
C ALA A 11 -2.34 26.04 -15.01
N ILE A 12 -2.70 26.37 -16.25
CA ILE A 12 -2.36 25.56 -17.44
C ILE A 12 -0.84 25.51 -17.62
N LEU A 13 -0.17 26.67 -17.59
CA LEU A 13 1.29 26.72 -17.77
C LEU A 13 2.03 25.96 -16.66
N GLY A 14 1.59 26.14 -15.41
CA GLY A 14 2.12 25.42 -14.26
C GLY A 14 1.86 23.91 -14.36
N GLY A 15 0.68 23.50 -14.83
CA GLY A 15 0.34 22.09 -15.05
C GLY A 15 1.22 21.43 -16.10
N ILE A 16 1.53 22.12 -17.20
CA ILE A 16 2.43 21.63 -18.26
C ILE A 16 3.87 21.51 -17.74
N ILE A 17 4.40 22.55 -17.09
CA ILE A 17 5.76 22.51 -16.55
C ILE A 17 5.87 21.44 -15.47
N GLY A 18 4.88 21.35 -14.58
CA GLY A 18 4.82 20.35 -13.53
C GLY A 18 4.76 18.92 -14.08
N SER A 19 3.96 18.66 -15.12
CA SER A 19 3.88 17.32 -15.71
C SER A 19 5.18 16.90 -16.38
N ILE A 20 5.86 17.82 -17.08
CA ILE A 20 7.18 17.55 -17.67
C ILE A 20 8.21 17.22 -16.59
N LEU A 21 8.23 17.98 -15.49
CA LEU A 21 9.13 17.71 -14.38
C LEU A 21 8.85 16.35 -13.75
N VAL A 22 7.58 16.02 -13.51
CA VAL A 22 7.20 14.69 -13.01
C VAL A 22 7.69 13.62 -13.98
N LEU A 23 7.42 13.72 -15.28
CA LEU A 23 7.87 12.71 -16.25
C LEU A 23 9.40 12.57 -16.32
N LEU A 24 10.15 13.66 -16.19
CA LEU A 24 11.62 13.64 -16.24
C LEU A 24 12.24 13.06 -14.97
N TYR A 25 11.63 13.34 -13.81
CA TYR A 25 12.17 12.97 -12.51
C TYR A 25 11.53 11.73 -11.88
N THR A 26 10.42 11.20 -12.42
CA THR A 26 9.77 10.03 -11.81
C THR A 26 10.68 8.82 -12.01
N PRO A 27 11.17 8.20 -10.91
CA PRO A 27 12.12 7.11 -11.00
C PRO A 27 11.48 5.74 -11.32
N PHE A 28 10.15 5.67 -11.33
CA PHE A 28 9.37 4.45 -11.55
C PHE A 28 8.23 4.70 -12.54
N THR A 29 7.93 3.70 -13.35
CA THR A 29 6.72 3.69 -14.17
C THR A 29 5.47 3.52 -13.29
N GLY A 30 4.30 3.95 -13.80
CA GLY A 30 3.03 3.73 -13.10
C GLY A 30 2.74 2.25 -12.84
N GLU A 31 3.13 1.37 -13.77
CA GLU A 31 2.98 -0.08 -13.65
C GLU A 31 3.86 -0.67 -12.54
N GLU A 32 5.11 -0.23 -12.42
CA GLU A 32 6.02 -0.65 -11.34
C GLU A 32 5.51 -0.21 -9.97
N CYS A 33 4.99 1.00 -9.86
CA CYS A 33 4.37 1.50 -8.62
C CYS A 33 3.15 0.65 -8.24
N GLN A 34 2.26 0.40 -9.20
CA GLN A 34 1.08 -0.44 -8.98
C GLN A 34 1.47 -1.87 -8.59
N SER A 35 2.46 -2.45 -9.26
CA SER A 35 2.96 -3.80 -8.99
C SER A 35 3.56 -3.88 -7.59
N SER A 36 4.36 -2.89 -7.20
CA SER A 36 4.96 -2.78 -5.87
C SER A 36 3.88 -2.72 -4.78
N ILE A 37 2.88 -1.85 -4.95
CA ILE A 37 1.75 -1.73 -4.00
C ILE A 37 1.01 -3.06 -3.87
N ARG A 38 0.69 -3.72 -4.99
CA ARG A 38 0.03 -5.04 -4.97
C ARG A 38 0.89 -6.08 -4.26
N GLY A 39 2.19 -6.08 -4.51
CA GLY A 39 3.16 -6.97 -3.86
C GLY A 39 3.19 -6.78 -2.34
N TYR A 40 3.26 -5.52 -1.87
CA TYR A 40 3.21 -5.21 -0.44
C TYR A 40 1.92 -5.70 0.21
N ILE A 41 0.77 -5.43 -0.41
CA ILE A 41 -0.53 -5.87 0.12
C ILE A 41 -0.59 -7.40 0.17
N TYR A 42 -0.16 -8.07 -0.88
CA TYR A 42 -0.14 -9.53 -0.94
C TYR A 42 0.75 -10.13 0.16
N ASN A 43 1.94 -9.55 0.37
CA ASN A 43 2.85 -10.01 1.42
C ASN A 43 2.22 -9.86 2.82
N ILE A 44 1.63 -8.68 3.11
CA ILE A 44 0.96 -8.44 4.39
C ILE A 44 -0.18 -9.44 4.62
N GLN A 45 -1.00 -9.71 3.60
CA GLN A 45 -2.09 -10.68 3.71
C GLN A 45 -1.59 -12.09 4.03
N ASN A 46 -0.49 -12.50 3.41
CA ASN A 46 0.11 -13.80 3.66
C ASN A 46 0.73 -13.89 5.06
N GLU A 47 1.43 -12.84 5.50
CA GLU A 47 2.00 -12.77 6.85
C GLU A 47 0.92 -12.84 7.93
N VAL A 48 -0.17 -12.08 7.77
CA VAL A 48 -1.32 -12.11 8.69
C VAL A 48 -1.96 -13.50 8.74
N ARG A 49 -2.18 -14.14 7.58
CA ARG A 49 -2.73 -15.49 7.52
C ARG A 49 -1.83 -16.49 8.26
N ARG A 50 -0.53 -16.46 7.96
CA ARG A 50 0.45 -17.35 8.58
C ARG A 50 0.53 -17.15 10.09
N ALA A 51 0.58 -15.90 10.55
CA ALA A 51 0.57 -15.58 11.98
C ALA A 51 -0.72 -16.07 12.67
N GLY A 52 -1.87 -15.95 11.98
CA GLY A 52 -3.15 -16.47 12.48
C GLY A 52 -3.17 -17.99 12.59
N GLU A 53 -2.65 -18.71 11.59
CA GLU A 53 -2.53 -20.17 11.62
C GLU A 53 -1.58 -20.65 12.73
N GLU A 54 -0.44 -19.99 12.88
CA GLU A 54 0.54 -20.29 13.92
C GLU A 54 -0.07 -20.08 15.32
N LYS A 55 -0.76 -18.96 15.54
CA LYS A 55 -1.47 -18.70 16.80
C LYS A 55 -2.63 -19.65 17.06
N ARG A 56 -3.35 -20.08 16.03
CA ARG A 56 -4.39 -21.10 16.19
C ARG A 56 -3.78 -22.43 16.68
N LEU A 57 -2.67 -22.87 16.08
CA LEU A 57 -2.00 -24.10 16.48
C LEU A 57 -1.43 -24.02 17.90
N GLU A 58 -0.90 -22.87 18.31
CA GLU A 58 -0.46 -22.62 19.68
C GLU A 58 -1.63 -22.76 20.68
N LEU A 59 -2.75 -22.08 20.41
CA LEU A 59 -3.94 -22.12 21.26
C LEU A 59 -4.61 -23.49 21.29
N GLU A 60 -4.59 -24.25 20.19
CA GLU A 60 -5.10 -25.63 20.16
C GLU A 60 -4.29 -26.54 21.10
N ARG A 61 -2.96 -26.41 21.10
CA ARG A 61 -2.08 -27.17 22.02
C ARG A 61 -2.30 -26.77 23.48
N GLU A 62 -2.42 -25.48 23.75
CA GLU A 62 -2.73 -24.99 25.11
C GLU A 62 -4.09 -25.51 25.59
N LEU A 63 -5.09 -25.52 24.72
CA LEU A 63 -6.42 -26.04 25.02
C LEU A 63 -6.40 -27.55 25.30
N GLU A 64 -5.63 -28.32 24.55
CA GLU A 64 -5.42 -29.76 24.79
C GLU A 64 -4.74 -30.02 26.14
N ALA A 65 -3.69 -29.27 26.47
CA ALA A 65 -3.01 -29.35 27.76
C ALA A 65 -3.99 -29.09 28.92
N LEU A 66 -4.78 -28.01 28.84
CA LEU A 66 -5.80 -27.68 29.83
C LEU A 66 -6.89 -28.76 29.96
N ARG A 67 -7.28 -29.40 28.85
CA ARG A 67 -8.27 -30.49 28.84
C ARG A 67 -7.72 -31.80 29.41
N SER A 68 -6.42 -32.06 29.24
CA SER A 68 -5.77 -33.28 29.75
C SER A 68 -5.58 -33.28 31.28
N GLY A 69 -5.75 -32.13 31.93
CA GLY A 69 -5.57 -31.99 33.37
C GLY A 69 -4.11 -31.91 33.82
N GLU A 70 -3.16 -31.84 32.88
CA GLU A 70 -1.76 -31.49 33.19
C GLU A 70 -1.69 -30.02 33.64
N LYS A 71 -1.30 -29.83 34.90
CA LYS A 71 -0.97 -28.53 35.50
C LYS A 71 0.53 -28.34 35.51
#